data_AF-A0A6I4JXH7-F1
#
_entry.id   AF-A0A6I4JXH7-F1
#
_cell.length_a   1.000
_cell.length_b   1.000
_cell.length_c   1.000
_cell.angle_alpha   90.00
_cell.angle_beta   90.00
_cell.angle_gamma   90.00
#
_symmetry.space_group_name_H-M   'P 1'
#
loop_
_entity.id
_entity.type
_entity.pdbx_description
1 polymer ?
#
loop_
_entity_poly.entity_id
_entity_poly.type
_entity_poly.pdbx_seq_one_letter_code
_entity_poly.pdbx_strand_id
1 'polypeptide(L)' 'MSDDLKPPDLDSWQRLFEDKAYWQQSPDAHYAELLRVANDLLGQGAIDLDQWKALMTKAEQSHKDSPAVNVAQAVDDPEA' A
#
# COMPACT_ATOMS: atom_id res chain seq x y z
N MET A 1 -4.94 -23.04 20.23
CA MET A 1 -5.82 -22.17 19.41
C MET A 1 -4.98 -21.75 18.24
N SER A 2 -5.02 -22.51 17.14
CA SER A 2 -4.44 -22.05 15.88
C SER A 2 -5.47 -21.09 15.32
N ASP A 3 -5.26 -19.80 15.56
CA ASP A 3 -5.98 -18.77 14.84
C ASP A 3 -5.80 -19.10 13.35
N ASP A 4 -6.91 -19.27 12.65
CA ASP A 4 -7.01 -19.51 11.21
C ASP A 4 -6.43 -18.26 10.53
N LEU A 5 -5.11 -18.11 10.59
CA LEU A 5 -4.35 -17.09 9.89
C LEU A 5 -4.49 -17.45 8.42
N LYS A 6 -5.62 -17.05 7.86
CA LYS A 6 -5.87 -17.17 6.44
C LYS A 6 -4.73 -16.44 5.76
N PRO A 7 -4.06 -17.10 4.80
CA PRO A 7 -3.13 -16.40 3.95
C PRO A 7 -3.81 -15.13 3.43
N PRO A 8 -3.11 -13.98 3.42
CA PRO A 8 -3.67 -12.76 2.87
C PRO A 8 -4.12 -13.02 1.44
N ASP A 9 -5.32 -12.55 1.11
CA ASP A 9 -5.92 -12.65 -0.21
C ASP A 9 -5.99 -11.26 -0.87
N LEU A 10 -6.35 -11.23 -2.16
CA LEU A 10 -6.43 -9.97 -2.91
C LEU A 10 -7.42 -8.99 -2.27
N ASP A 11 -8.47 -9.49 -1.62
CA ASP A 11 -9.47 -8.67 -0.92
C ASP A 11 -8.85 -7.99 0.31
N SER A 12 -7.96 -8.69 1.01
CA SER A 12 -7.18 -8.15 2.13
C SER A 12 -6.25 -7.01 1.68
N TRP A 13 -5.58 -7.16 0.53
CA TRP A 13 -4.80 -6.07 -0.07
C TRP A 13 -5.69 -4.88 -0.45
N GLN A 14 -6.87 -5.14 -1.00
CA GLN A 14 -7.79 -4.10 -1.45
C GLN A 14 -8.38 -3.31 -0.27
N ARG A 15 -8.78 -3.97 0.82
CA ARG A 15 -9.23 -3.31 2.05
C ARG A 15 -8.16 -2.41 2.65
N LEU A 16 -6.91 -2.88 2.67
CA LEU A 16 -5.78 -2.08 3.13
C LEU A 16 -5.61 -0.84 2.24
N PHE A 17 -5.65 -1.02 0.91
CA PHE A 17 -5.55 0.09 -0.04
C PHE A 17 -6.65 1.13 0.13
N GLU A 18 -7.87 0.69 0.42
CA GLU A 18 -9.03 1.56 0.63
C GLU A 18 -9.09 2.20 2.03
N ASP A 19 -8.22 1.80 2.96
CA ASP A 19 -8.13 2.38 4.30
C ASP A 19 -7.50 3.78 4.28
N LYS A 20 -8.35 4.76 3.94
CA LYS A 20 -7.97 6.18 3.91
C LYS A 20 -7.52 6.70 5.26
N ALA A 21 -8.06 6.17 6.36
CA ALA A 21 -7.70 6.62 7.70
C ALA A 21 -6.25 6.23 8.02
N TYR A 22 -5.86 5.00 7.67
CA TYR A 22 -4.48 4.55 7.83
C TYR A 22 -3.54 5.28 6.87
N TRP A 23 -3.94 5.45 5.60
CA TRP A 23 -3.19 6.22 4.61
C TRP A 23 -2.92 7.67 5.06
N GLN A 24 -3.91 8.36 5.63
CA GLN A 24 -3.75 9.73 6.13
C GLN A 24 -2.87 9.82 7.38
N GLN A 25 -3.02 8.87 8.31
CA GLN A 25 -2.30 8.89 9.58
C GLN A 25 -0.84 8.46 9.43
N SER A 26 -0.56 7.51 8.53
CA SER A 26 0.76 6.89 8.39
C SER A 26 0.98 6.40 6.96
N PRO A 27 1.19 7.32 6.01
CA PRO A 27 1.27 6.98 4.59
C PRO A 27 2.46 6.08 4.24
N ASP A 28 3.61 6.26 4.88
CA ASP A 28 4.78 5.38 4.66
C ASP A 28 4.55 3.96 5.19
N ALA A 29 3.90 3.83 6.35
CA ALA A 29 3.57 2.54 6.93
C ALA A 29 2.48 1.83 6.12
N HIS A 30 1.47 2.57 5.67
CA HIS A 30 0.42 2.11 4.77
C HIS A 30 1.01 1.57 3.46
N TYR A 31 1.92 2.33 2.84
CA TYR A 31 2.63 1.91 1.63
C TYR A 31 3.47 0.66 1.86
N ALA A 32 4.29 0.62 2.92
CA ALA A 32 5.12 -0.54 3.24
C ALA A 32 4.30 -1.82 3.44
N GLU A 33 3.14 -1.72 4.09
CA GLU A 33 2.22 -2.84 4.28
C GLU A 33 1.60 -3.30 2.96
N LEU A 34 1.21 -2.37 2.06
CA LEU A 34 0.72 -2.73 0.71
C LEU A 34 1.76 -3.51 -0.09
N LEU A 35 3.05 -3.14 0.01
CA LEU A 35 4.13 -3.88 -0.64
C LEU A 35 4.30 -5.27 -0.03
N ARG A 36 4.27 -5.37 1.31
CA ARG A 36 4.42 -6.65 2.01
C ARG A 36 3.32 -7.62 1.61
N VAL A 37 2.07 -7.19 1.65
CA VAL A 37 0.92 -8.02 1.29
C VAL A 37 0.97 -8.43 -0.18
N ALA A 38 1.35 -7.52 -1.10
CA ALA A 38 1.52 -7.87 -2.52
C ALA A 38 2.62 -8.94 -2.74
N ASN A 39 3.75 -8.84 -2.04
CA ASN A 39 4.82 -9.84 -2.11
C ASN A 39 4.39 -11.19 -1.54
N ASP A 40 3.63 -11.20 -0.44
CA ASP A 40 3.04 -12.41 0.13
C ASP A 40 2.08 -13.09 -0.86
N LEU A 41 1.20 -12.31 -1.50
CA LEU A 41 0.28 -12.82 -2.53
C LEU A 41 1.01 -13.49 -3.70
N LEU A 42 2.10 -12.87 -4.18
CA LEU A 42 2.92 -13.44 -5.24
C LEU A 42 3.66 -14.71 -4.75
N GLY A 43 4.23 -14.68 -3.55
CA GLY A 43 4.96 -15.80 -2.96
C GLY A 43 4.09 -17.03 -2.71
N GLN A 44 2.80 -16.81 -2.44
CA GLN A 44 1.81 -17.87 -2.25
C GLN A 44 1.15 -18.33 -3.56
N GLY A 45 1.44 -17.65 -4.69
CA GLY A 45 0.81 -17.93 -5.99
C GLY A 45 -0.66 -17.54 -6.06
N ALA A 46 -1.13 -16.65 -5.17
CA ALA A 46 -2.49 -16.11 -5.19
C ALA A 46 -2.70 -15.11 -6.34
N ILE A 47 -1.61 -14.51 -6.82
CA ILE A 47 -1.57 -13.62 -7.98
C ILE A 47 -0.36 -13.94 -8.86
N ASP A 48 -0.46 -13.63 -10.14
CA ASP A 48 0.65 -13.71 -11.07
C ASP A 48 1.55 -12.46 -11.03
N LEU A 49 2.72 -12.55 -11.66
CA LEU A 49 3.70 -11.46 -11.73
C LEU A 49 3.12 -10.17 -12.33
N ASP A 50 2.22 -10.28 -13.32
CA ASP A 50 1.58 -9.12 -13.96
C ASP A 50 0.63 -8.41 -13.00
N GLN A 51 -0.20 -9.18 -12.29
CA GLN A 51 -1.08 -8.67 -11.25
C GLN A 51 -0.27 -8.01 -10.12
N TRP A 52 0.82 -8.65 -9.68
CA TRP A 52 1.74 -8.06 -8.70
C TRP A 52 2.27 -6.70 -9.15
N LYS A 53 2.77 -6.58 -10.39
CA LYS A 53 3.24 -5.28 -10.94
C LYS A 53 2.14 -4.22 -10.94
N ALA A 54 0.89 -4.61 -11.23
CA ALA A 54 -0.25 -3.70 -11.17
C ALA A 54 -0.53 -3.22 -9.73
N LEU A 55 -0.44 -4.11 -8.74
CA LEU A 55 -0.58 -3.74 -7.31
C LEU A 55 0.54 -2.79 -6.86
N MET A 56 1.79 -3.09 -7.23
CA MET A 56 2.95 -2.25 -6.92
C MET A 56 2.80 -0.84 -7.51
N THR A 57 2.38 -0.75 -8.77
CA THR A 57 2.13 0.54 -9.45
C THR A 57 1.04 1.34 -8.74
N LYS A 58 -0.07 0.70 -8.34
CA LYS A 58 -1.16 1.36 -7.62
C LYS A 58 -0.71 1.87 -6.25
N ALA A 59 0.03 1.06 -5.50
CA ALA A 59 0.58 1.45 -4.20
C ALA A 59 1.52 2.65 -4.32
N GLU A 60 2.40 2.64 -5.33
CA GLU A 60 3.35 3.75 -5.57
C GLU A 60 2.62 5.04 -5.95
N GLN A 61 1.62 4.96 -6.83
CA GLN A 61 0.79 6.12 -7.20
C GLN A 61 0.06 6.70 -5.98
N SER A 62 -0.51 5.84 -5.13
CA SER A 62 -1.20 6.27 -3.91
C SER A 62 -0.25 6.87 -2.86
N HIS A 63 1.00 6.39 -2.78
CA HIS A 63 2.00 6.95 -1.88
C HIS A 63 2.49 8.33 -2.37
N LYS A 64 2.65 8.52 -3.69
CA LYS A 64 2.98 9.83 -4.27
C LYS A 64 1.89 10.88 -4.05
N ASP A 65 0.62 10.48 -4.05
CA ASP A 65 -0.52 11.36 -3.77
C ASP A 65 -0.71 11.63 -2.25
N SER A 66 0.13 11.05 -1.41
CA SER A 66 0.01 11.13 0.04
C SER A 66 0.06 12.57 0.57
N PRO A 67 -0.77 12.91 1.58
CA PRO A 67 -0.70 14.21 2.24
C PRO A 67 0.69 14.50 2.83
N ALA A 68 1.44 13.50 3.31
CA ALA A 68 2.78 13.72 3.85
C ALA A 68 3.80 14.08 2.76
N VAL A 69 3.72 13.44 1.59
CA VAL A 69 4.57 13.76 0.43
C VAL A 69 4.22 15.14 -0.12
N ASN A 70 2.92 15.45 -0.23
CA ASN A 70 2.45 16.75 -0.68
C ASN A 70 2.84 17.89 0.28
N VAL A 71 2.77 17.67 1.60
CA VAL A 71 3.24 18.65 2.59
C VAL A 71 4.77 18.78 2.55
N ALA A 72 5.52 17.68 2.47
CA ALA A 72 6.98 17.72 2.35
C ALA A 72 7.43 18.48 1.09
N GLN A 73 6.72 18.34 -0.03
CA GLN A 73 7.01 19.07 -1.26
C GLN A 73 6.58 20.55 -1.16
N ALA A 74 5.48 20.86 -0.47
CA ALA A 74 5.03 22.24 -0.28
C ALA A 74 5.90 23.05 0.70
N VAL A 75 6.64 22.41 1.61
CA VAL A 75 7.53 23.10 2.55
C VAL A 75 8.94 23.33 1.99
N ASP A 76 9.33 22.63 0.92
CA ASP A 76 10.61 22.83 0.22
C ASP A 76 10.53 23.96 -0.83
N ASP A 77 9.33 24.46 -1.13
CA ASP A 77 9.06 25.68 -1.92
C ASP A 77 8.64 26.84 -0.99
N PRO A 78 9.58 27.55 -0.33
CA PRO A 78 9.26 28.72 0.50
C PRO A 78 8.91 29.99 -0.29
N GLU A 79 8.64 29.93 -1.61
CA GLU A 79 8.45 31.11 -2.48
C GLU A 79 7.15 31.14 -3.31
N ALA A 80 6.01 30.65 -2.78
CA ALA A 80 4.69 30.94 -3.36
C ALA A 80 4.05 32.21 -2.78
#